data_AF-A0A151EI91-F1
#
_entry.id   AF-A0A151EI91-F1
#
_cell.length_a   1.000
_cell.length_b   1.000
_cell.length_c   1.000
_cell.angle_alpha   90.00
_cell.angle_beta   90.00
_cell.angle_gamma   90.00
#
_symmetry.space_group_name_H-M   'P 1'
#
loop_
_entity.id
_entity.type
_entity.pdbx_description
1 polymer ?
#
loop_
_entity_poly.entity_id
_entity_poly.type
_entity_poly.pdbx_seq_one_letter_code
_entity_poly.pdbx_strand_id
1 'polypeptide(L)'
;MTYELQIKNPNFLVVRIKGKRTVDSIKDATKQIVEKCEENKITKVLVDVREFEERIKFSEIFDLASKDLPKITNNKINKVAIVDLEGFDFNKNFFENVARNRLHNIKIFTEYNDAVQWLS
;
A
#
# COMPACT_ATOMS: atom_id res chain seq x y z
N MET A 1 -10.79 -9.56 7.97
CA MET A 1 -10.35 -8.45 7.11
C MET A 1 -11.30 -8.39 5.94
N THR A 2 -11.75 -7.20 5.56
CA THR A 2 -12.62 -7.02 4.39
C THR A 2 -11.96 -5.99 3.49
N TYR A 3 -11.93 -6.24 2.18
CA TYR A 3 -11.44 -5.27 1.22
C TYR A 3 -12.49 -5.02 0.14
N GLU A 4 -12.61 -3.77 -0.24
CA GLU A 4 -13.39 -3.33 -1.38
C GLU A 4 -12.42 -2.99 -2.52
N LEU A 5 -12.64 -3.59 -3.68
CA LEU A 5 -11.82 -3.38 -4.89
C LEU A 5 -12.60 -2.56 -5.90
N GLN A 6 -11.99 -1.51 -6.40
CA GLN A 6 -12.51 -0.72 -7.50
C GLN A 6 -11.39 -0.45 -8.51
N ILE A 7 -11.61 -0.76 -9.78
CA ILE A 7 -10.70 -0.33 -10.85
C ILE A 7 -11.11 1.09 -11.25
N LYS A 8 -10.24 2.09 -11.03
CA LYS A 8 -10.49 3.46 -11.47
C LYS A 8 -9.67 3.77 -12.72
N ASN A 9 -10.36 4.20 -13.76
CA ASN A 9 -9.72 4.74 -14.96
C ASN A 9 -9.28 6.19 -14.71
N PRO A 10 -8.04 6.57 -15.10
CA PRO A 10 -7.13 5.78 -15.94
C PRO A 10 -6.02 5.07 -15.14
N ASN A 11 -5.82 3.77 -15.41
CA ASN A 11 -4.57 3.02 -15.18
C ASN A 11 -4.17 2.58 -13.76
N PHE A 12 -5.02 2.63 -12.73
CA PHE A 12 -4.64 2.08 -11.42
C PHE A 12 -5.77 1.37 -10.68
N LEU A 13 -5.38 0.41 -9.84
CA LEU A 13 -6.29 -0.33 -8.97
C LEU A 13 -6.52 0.50 -7.70
N VAL A 14 -7.77 0.63 -7.25
CA VAL A 14 -8.11 1.22 -5.95
C VAL A 14 -8.54 0.10 -5.02
N VAL A 15 -7.89 0.03 -3.86
CA VAL A 15 -8.19 -0.96 -2.82
C VAL A 15 -8.48 -0.23 -1.53
N ARG A 16 -9.65 -0.48 -0.94
CA ARG A 16 -10.00 0.04 0.38
C ARG A 16 -9.99 -1.12 1.36
N ILE A 17 -9.18 -1.02 2.40
CA ILE A 17 -8.98 -2.08 3.38
C ILE A 17 -9.66 -1.68 4.68
N LYS A 18 -10.45 -2.61 5.25
CA LYS A 18 -11.11 -2.45 6.55
C LYS A 18 -10.78 -3.59 7.49
N GLY A 19 -10.65 -3.27 8.77
CA GLY A 19 -10.46 -4.23 9.86
C GLY A 19 -9.18 -4.00 10.65
N LYS A 20 -8.59 -5.06 11.22
CA LYS A 20 -7.41 -4.97 12.09
C LYS A 20 -6.11 -4.99 11.32
N ARG A 21 -5.24 -4.00 11.57
CA ARG A 21 -3.93 -3.80 10.97
C ARG A 21 -2.84 -4.55 11.74
N THR A 22 -2.66 -5.82 11.38
CA THR A 22 -1.55 -6.67 11.82
C THR A 22 -0.56 -6.92 10.68
N VAL A 23 0.66 -7.37 11.00
CA VAL A 23 1.65 -7.79 10.00
C VAL A 23 1.07 -8.82 9.02
N ASP A 24 0.39 -9.83 9.54
CA ASP A 24 -0.21 -10.89 8.72
C ASP A 24 -1.31 -10.36 7.82
N SER A 25 -2.17 -9.47 8.33
CA SER A 25 -3.23 -8.86 7.51
C SER A 25 -2.67 -8.00 6.37
N ILE A 26 -1.53 -7.33 6.57
CA ILE A 26 -0.89 -6.55 5.50
C ILE A 26 -0.26 -7.47 4.45
N LYS A 27 0.38 -8.57 4.88
CA LYS A 27 0.93 -9.56 3.95
C LYS A 27 -0.16 -10.18 3.09
N ASP A 28 -1.26 -10.58 3.73
CA ASP A 28 -2.42 -11.16 3.06
C ASP A 28 -3.06 -10.18 2.08
N ALA A 29 -3.29 -8.93 2.51
CA ALA A 29 -3.79 -7.88 1.62
C ALA A 29 -2.86 -7.60 0.44
N THR A 30 -1.54 -7.53 0.68
CA THR A 30 -0.55 -7.29 -0.37
C THR A 30 -0.58 -8.41 -1.42
N LYS A 31 -0.66 -9.67 -0.99
CA LYS A 31 -0.74 -10.82 -1.90
C LYS A 31 -1.98 -10.72 -2.80
N GLN A 32 -3.14 -10.43 -2.22
CA GLN A 32 -4.39 -10.31 -2.96
C GLN A 32 -4.38 -9.11 -3.92
N ILE A 33 -3.78 -7.98 -3.52
CA ILE A 33 -3.58 -6.82 -4.39
C ILE A 33 -2.72 -7.20 -5.61
N VAL A 34 -1.61 -7.91 -5.38
CA VAL A 34 -0.71 -8.36 -6.45
C VAL A 34 -1.44 -9.28 -7.43
N GLU A 35 -2.18 -10.27 -6.93
CA GLU A 35 -2.98 -11.18 -7.77
C GLU A 35 -3.99 -10.40 -8.63
N LYS A 36 -4.70 -9.43 -8.04
CA LYS A 36 -5.67 -8.60 -8.79
C LYS A 36 -5.02 -7.68 -9.80
N CYS A 37 -3.86 -7.11 -9.47
CA CYS A 37 -3.06 -6.34 -10.42
C CYS A 37 -2.65 -7.19 -11.63
N GLU A 38 -2.20 -8.43 -11.40
CA GLU A 38 -1.83 -9.36 -12.48
C GLU A 38 -3.02 -9.75 -13.36
N GLU A 39 -4.13 -10.16 -12.76
CA GLU A 39 -5.36 -10.53 -13.48
C GLU A 39 -5.85 -9.41 -14.42
N ASN A 40 -5.69 -8.15 -14.00
CA ASN A 40 -6.15 -6.98 -14.74
C ASN A 40 -5.06 -6.27 -15.55
N LYS A 41 -3.81 -6.78 -15.55
CA LYS A 41 -2.64 -6.16 -16.19
C LYS A 41 -2.39 -4.72 -15.73
N ILE A 42 -2.65 -4.44 -14.45
CA ILE A 42 -2.45 -3.13 -13.82
C ILE A 42 -1.16 -3.19 -12.98
N THR A 43 -0.32 -2.16 -13.08
CA THR A 43 0.95 -2.08 -12.35
C THR A 43 1.01 -0.95 -11.32
N LYS A 44 -0.06 -0.15 -11.23
CA LYS A 44 -0.20 0.97 -10.30
C LYS A 44 -1.37 0.71 -9.34
N VAL A 45 -1.22 1.05 -8.07
CA VAL A 45 -2.28 0.84 -7.07
C VAL A 45 -2.39 2.00 -6.09
N LEU A 46 -3.62 2.34 -5.71
CA LEU A 46 -3.98 3.17 -4.57
C LEU A 46 -4.56 2.26 -3.49
N VAL A 47 -3.99 2.30 -2.29
CA VAL A 47 -4.46 1.54 -1.12
C VAL A 47 -4.95 2.52 -0.06
N ASP A 48 -6.25 2.57 0.18
CA ASP A 48 -6.88 3.34 1.25
C ASP A 48 -6.98 2.47 2.52
N VAL A 49 -6.21 2.83 3.54
CA VAL A 49 -6.10 2.10 4.81
C VAL A 49 -6.68 2.88 5.99
N ARG A 50 -7.46 3.94 5.74
CA ARG A 50 -8.02 4.79 6.81
C ARG A 50 -8.97 4.07 7.77
N GLU A 51 -9.55 2.96 7.33
CA GLU A 51 -10.39 2.06 8.14
C GLU A 51 -9.64 0.79 8.59
N PHE A 52 -8.30 0.80 8.51
CA PHE A 52 -7.43 -0.27 8.95
C PHE A 52 -6.88 0.03 10.35
N GLU A 53 -7.65 -0.38 11.35
CA GLU A 53 -7.52 -0.02 12.76
C GLU A 53 -6.35 -0.72 13.45
N GLU A 54 -5.87 -0.15 14.56
CA GLU A 54 -4.70 -0.57 15.35
C GLU A 54 -3.33 -0.12 14.79
N ARG A 55 -2.36 0.05 15.70
CA ARG A 55 -1.00 0.48 15.37
C ARG A 55 -0.05 -0.71 15.40
N ILE A 56 0.74 -0.85 14.36
CA ILE A 56 1.86 -1.80 14.28
C ILE A 56 3.13 -1.15 14.79
N LYS A 57 4.02 -1.95 15.39
CA LYS A 57 5.28 -1.45 15.95
C LYS A 57 6.23 -1.02 14.83
N PHE A 58 7.11 -0.07 15.14
CA PHE A 58 8.12 0.42 14.20
C PHE A 58 8.99 -0.70 13.60
N SER A 59 9.46 -1.63 14.45
CA SER A 59 10.29 -2.76 14.03
C SER A 59 9.58 -3.67 13.02
N GLU A 60 8.27 -3.87 13.22
CA GLU A 60 7.43 -4.69 12.35
C GLU A 60 7.23 -4.03 10.99
N ILE A 61 7.03 -2.71 10.95
CA ILE A 61 6.94 -1.93 9.71
C ILE A 61 8.27 -2.00 8.94
N PHE A 62 9.40 -1.90 9.63
CA PHE A 62 10.71 -1.99 9.00
C PHE A 62 10.96 -3.36 8.36
N ASP A 63 10.71 -4.44 9.10
CA ASP A 63 10.88 -5.80 8.57
C ASP A 63 9.93 -6.08 7.41
N LEU A 64 8.68 -5.63 7.53
CA LEU A 64 7.67 -5.76 6.49
C LEU A 64 8.10 -5.05 5.20
N ALA A 65 8.51 -3.77 5.30
CA ALA A 65 8.97 -2.97 4.17
C ALA A 65 10.26 -3.49 3.55
N SER A 66 11.15 -4.09 4.35
CA SER A 66 12.50 -4.47 3.90
C SER A 66 12.64 -5.89 3.41
N LYS A 67 11.86 -6.83 3.96
CA LYS A 67 12.01 -8.26 3.70
C LYS A 67 10.80 -8.87 3.04
N ASP A 68 9.61 -8.50 3.47
CA ASP A 68 8.39 -9.21 3.10
C ASP A 68 7.72 -8.63 1.86
N LEU A 69 7.42 -7.32 1.85
CA LEU A 69 6.73 -6.68 0.73
C LEU A 69 7.48 -6.80 -0.60
N PRO A 70 8.82 -6.67 -0.67
CA PRO A 70 9.55 -6.88 -1.92
C PRO A 70 9.39 -8.30 -2.47
N LYS A 71 9.37 -9.31 -1.60
CA LYS A 71 9.17 -10.72 -1.99
C LYS A 71 7.74 -10.99 -2.47
N ILE A 72 6.75 -10.40 -1.82
CA ILE A 72 5.33 -10.59 -2.14
C ILE A 72 4.99 -9.86 -3.44
N THR A 73 5.46 -8.62 -3.60
CA THR A 73 5.20 -7.80 -4.80
C THR A 73 5.99 -8.26 -6.01
N ASN A 74 7.21 -8.77 -5.82
CA ASN A 74 8.07 -9.35 -6.86
C ASN A 74 8.14 -8.49 -8.15
N ASN A 75 8.26 -7.16 -8.00
CA ASN A 75 8.28 -6.17 -9.09
C ASN A 75 7.03 -6.13 -10.01
N LYS A 76 5.92 -6.77 -9.62
CA LYS A 76 4.66 -6.78 -10.38
C LYS A 76 3.91 -5.44 -10.29
N ILE A 77 4.20 -4.67 -9.24
CA ILE A 77 3.62 -3.35 -8.98
C ILE A 77 4.76 -2.34 -8.97
N ASN A 78 4.70 -1.34 -9.86
CA ASN A 78 5.76 -0.35 -10.02
C ASN A 78 5.48 0.96 -9.28
N LYS A 79 4.23 1.23 -8.89
CA LYS A 79 3.83 2.47 -8.23
C LYS A 79 2.67 2.24 -7.25
N VAL A 80 2.85 2.67 -6.00
CA VAL A 80 1.88 2.47 -4.91
C VAL A 80 1.61 3.80 -4.23
N ALA A 81 0.36 4.25 -4.22
CA ALA A 81 -0.08 5.32 -3.32
C ALA A 81 -0.82 4.71 -2.14
N ILE A 82 -0.51 5.14 -0.92
CA ILE A 82 -1.22 4.73 0.30
C ILE A 82 -1.95 5.95 0.84
N VAL A 83 -3.24 5.84 1.14
CA VAL A 83 -4.02 6.89 1.82
C VAL A 83 -4.24 6.44 3.25
N ASP A 84 -3.73 7.21 4.21
CA ASP A 84 -3.78 6.91 5.65
C ASP A 84 -4.23 8.15 6.44
N LEU A 85 -4.58 7.98 7.72
CA LEU A 85 -5.03 9.08 8.59
C LEU A 85 -3.86 10.00 9.00
N GLU A 86 -4.19 11.26 9.29
CA GLU A 86 -3.27 12.23 9.89
C GLU A 86 -2.83 11.76 11.29
N GLY A 87 -1.57 12.01 11.67
CA GLY A 87 -1.01 11.51 12.94
C GLY A 87 -0.42 10.09 12.88
N PHE A 88 -0.45 9.43 11.72
CA PHE A 88 0.41 8.28 11.39
C PHE A 88 1.83 8.74 10.94
N ASP A 89 2.23 9.97 11.28
CA ASP A 89 3.45 10.66 10.80
C ASP A 89 4.76 10.14 11.41
N PHE A 90 4.71 9.28 12.43
CA PHE A 90 5.87 8.46 12.79
C PHE A 90 6.00 7.34 11.76
N ASN A 91 6.62 7.66 10.61
CA ASN A 91 7.22 6.77 9.60
C ASN A 91 6.85 7.03 8.15
N LYS A 92 6.08 8.06 7.76
CA LYS A 92 5.86 8.31 6.32
C LYS A 92 7.17 8.43 5.55
N ASN A 93 8.04 9.35 6.00
CA ASN A 93 9.38 9.52 5.42
C ASN A 93 10.26 8.27 5.56
N PHE A 94 10.17 7.54 6.67
CA PHE A 94 11.01 6.35 6.90
C PHE A 94 10.60 5.18 6.01
N PHE A 95 9.30 4.86 5.96
CA PHE A 95 8.76 3.82 5.10
C PHE A 95 8.97 4.16 3.63
N GLU A 96 8.71 5.40 3.22
CA GLU A 96 8.99 5.88 1.87
C GLU A 96 10.48 5.78 1.53
N ASN A 97 11.38 6.21 2.43
CA ASN A 97 12.83 6.09 2.22
C ASN A 97 13.29 4.64 2.12
N VAL A 98 12.76 3.76 2.97
CA VAL A 98 13.08 2.32 3.00
C VAL A 98 12.54 1.59 1.77
N ALA A 99 11.38 1.98 1.25
CA ALA A 99 10.78 1.43 0.03
C ALA A 99 11.47 1.97 -1.24
N ARG A 100 11.73 3.27 -1.32
CA ARG A 100 12.37 3.94 -2.45
C ARG A 100 13.80 3.45 -2.68
N ASN A 101 14.55 3.19 -1.61
CA ASN A 101 15.88 2.61 -1.69
C ASN A 101 15.91 1.16 -2.22
N ARG A 102 14.74 0.57 -2.52
CA ARG A 102 14.60 -0.80 -3.02
C ARG A 102 13.72 -0.91 -4.28
N LEU A 103 13.70 0.13 -5.11
CA LEU A 103 13.00 0.18 -6.40
C LEU A 103 11.46 0.13 -6.34
N HIS A 104 10.85 0.20 -5.15
CA HIS A 104 9.40 0.35 -5.01
C HIS A 104 9.04 1.83 -4.90
N ASN A 105 8.35 2.36 -5.91
CA ASN A 105 7.86 3.74 -5.89
C ASN A 105 6.60 3.83 -5.03
N ILE A 106 6.77 3.98 -3.73
CA ILE A 106 5.67 4.09 -2.75
C ILE A 106 5.62 5.51 -2.21
N LYS A 107 4.42 6.08 -2.11
CA LYS A 107 4.16 7.36 -1.46
C LYS A 107 2.88 7.33 -0.62
N ILE A 108 2.91 7.94 0.56
CA ILE A 108 1.80 7.99 1.51
C ILE A 108 1.19 9.40 1.49
N PHE A 109 -0.14 9.45 1.45
CA PHE A 109 -0.95 10.66 1.39
C PHE A 109 -1.97 10.66 2.53
N THR A 110 -2.36 11.84 2.98
CA THR A 110 -3.57 12.03 3.79
C THR A 110 -4.79 12.26 2.90
N GLU A 111 -4.58 12.99 1.80
CA GLU A 111 -5.62 13.33 0.85
C GLU A 111 -5.72 12.31 -0.29
N TYR A 112 -6.93 11.77 -0.48
CA TYR A 112 -7.21 10.81 -1.54
C TYR A 112 -6.98 11.40 -2.94
N ASN A 113 -7.36 12.66 -3.15
CA ASN A 113 -7.22 13.31 -4.45
C ASN A 113 -5.76 13.52 -4.85
N ASP A 114 -4.89 13.82 -3.89
CA ASP A 114 -3.46 13.98 -4.12
C ASP A 114 -2.82 12.64 -4.53
N ALA A 115 -3.25 11.54 -3.91
CA ALA A 115 -2.83 10.19 -4.29
C ALA A 115 -3.23 9.85 -5.72
N VAL A 116 -4.47 10.18 -6.11
CA VAL A 116 -4.98 9.99 -7.48
C VAL A 116 -4.20 10.82 -8.50
N GLN A 117 -3.96 12.10 -8.21
CA GLN A 117 -3.16 12.97 -9.08
C GLN A 117 -1.74 12.46 -9.26
N TRP A 118 -1.13 11.95 -8.19
CA TRP A 118 0.21 11.40 -8.26
C TRP A 118 0.27 10.09 -9.05
N LEU A 119 -0.78 9.25 -9.03
CA LEU A 119 -0.82 7.98 -9.78
C LEU A 119 -1.10 8.13 -11.27
N SER A 120 -1.78 9.22 -11.65
CA SER A 120 -2.02 9.58 -13.06
C SER A 120 -0.70 9.61 -13.83
#